data_AF-A0A6I6SNH0-F1
#
_entry.id   AF-A0A6I6SNH0-F1
#
_cell.length_a   1.000
_cell.length_b   1.000
_cell.length_c   1.000
_cell.angle_alpha   90.00
_cell.angle_beta   90.00
_cell.angle_gamma   90.00
#
_symmetry.space_group_name_H-M   'P 1'
#
loop_
_entity.id
_entity.type
_entity.pdbx_description
1 polymer ?
#
loop_
_entity_poly.entity_id
_entity_poly.type
_entity_poly.pdbx_seq_one_letter_code
_entity_poly.pdbx_strand_id
1 'polypeptide(L)'
;MPRDPRFIPILLTLLLAAGCAGREASQAEPAADPEPEVSAEPAARPVPTTQHDRFWVPPLYASQEDEVHYYISRLADKRFIDVQGGSEHPRVWYIAAERLGQIGEPAVPMLFALIDTQDQYELMLVLYSLQLATQDPQLMAQTGGDYVRLTETLEQSANAENRAIALEWWERHGWRWQ
;
A
#
# COMPACT_ATOMS: atom_id res chain seq x y z
N MET A 1 0.26 46.34 -37.31
CA MET A 1 -0.73 47.41 -37.04
C MET A 1 -1.98 47.11 -37.85
N PRO A 2 -3.22 47.34 -37.35
CA PRO A 2 -3.65 48.23 -36.26
C PRO A 2 -4.07 47.45 -34.98
N ARG A 3 -3.76 47.92 -33.76
CA ARG A 3 -4.36 49.00 -32.93
C ARG A 3 -5.74 48.64 -32.34
N ASP A 4 -5.72 48.23 -31.06
CA ASP A 4 -6.30 48.95 -29.89
C ASP A 4 -7.81 49.34 -29.89
N PRO A 5 -8.41 49.75 -28.75
CA PRO A 5 -8.32 49.27 -27.36
C PRO A 5 -9.66 49.45 -26.57
N ARG A 6 -9.60 49.25 -25.24
CA ARG A 6 -10.43 49.86 -24.15
C ARG A 6 -11.87 49.35 -24.00
N PHE A 7 -12.24 49.02 -22.76
CA PHE A 7 -13.22 49.82 -22.00
C PHE A 7 -13.07 49.53 -20.49
N ILE A 8 -12.43 50.46 -19.78
CA ILE A 8 -12.72 50.78 -18.38
C ILE A 8 -13.49 52.09 -18.42
N PRO A 9 -14.59 52.20 -17.67
CA PRO A 9 -14.77 53.37 -16.80
C PRO A 9 -15.14 52.91 -15.37
N ILE A 10 -14.51 53.40 -14.29
CA ILE A 10 -14.69 54.73 -13.67
C ILE A 10 -16.11 54.79 -13.02
N LEU A 11 -16.32 54.99 -11.71
CA LEU A 11 -16.05 56.24 -10.96
C LEU A 11 -16.58 56.17 -9.49
N LEU A 12 -15.90 56.93 -8.61
CA LEU A 12 -16.39 57.71 -7.43
C LEU A 12 -16.97 56.99 -6.19
N THR A 13 -16.26 56.99 -5.04
CA THR A 13 -16.34 57.93 -3.86
C THR A 13 -17.61 57.76 -3.00
N LEU A 14 -17.68 57.98 -1.68
CA LEU A 14 -17.01 58.92 -0.77
C LEU A 14 -17.36 58.51 0.70
N LEU A 15 -16.49 58.89 1.64
CA LEU A 15 -16.58 58.99 3.13
C LEU A 15 -17.89 58.65 3.89
N LEU A 16 -17.74 58.08 5.10
CA LEU A 16 -18.03 58.76 6.39
C LEU A 16 -17.77 57.86 7.61
N ALA A 17 -17.04 58.41 8.58
CA ALA A 17 -16.86 57.89 9.93
C ALA A 17 -17.97 58.41 10.85
N ALA A 18 -18.49 57.57 11.75
CA ALA A 18 -18.90 57.88 13.13
C ALA A 18 -19.73 56.72 13.68
N GLY A 19 -19.44 56.33 14.92
CA GLY A 19 -20.03 55.17 15.56
C GLY A 19 -21.47 55.36 16.06
N CYS A 20 -22.09 54.22 16.34
CA CYS A 20 -23.20 54.10 17.28
C CYS A 20 -22.82 53.00 18.27
N ALA A 21 -22.47 53.39 19.49
CA ALA A 21 -22.57 52.52 20.64
C ALA A 21 -24.07 52.27 20.88
N GLY A 22 -24.54 51.06 20.60
CA GLY A 22 -25.90 50.61 20.82
C GLY A 22 -25.87 49.25 21.51
N ARG A 23 -26.39 49.22 22.73
CA ARG A 23 -26.33 48.14 23.71
C ARG A 23 -27.46 47.16 23.48
N GLU A 24 -27.16 45.87 23.28
CA GLU A 24 -28.13 44.79 23.46
C GLU A 24 -27.63 43.81 24.52
N ALA A 25 -28.42 43.71 25.57
CA ALA A 25 -28.31 42.69 26.60
C ALA A 25 -29.16 41.49 26.20
N SER A 26 -28.82 40.34 26.79
CA SER A 26 -29.52 39.05 26.73
C SER A 26 -29.13 38.21 25.50
N GLN A 27 -28.66 36.97 25.63
CA GLN A 27 -29.17 35.91 26.51
C GLN A 27 -28.03 35.03 27.03
N ALA A 28 -28.18 34.60 28.29
CA ALA A 28 -27.42 33.50 28.86
C ALA A 28 -27.82 32.19 28.17
N GLU A 29 -26.88 31.55 27.48
CA GLU A 29 -27.02 30.17 27.01
C GLU A 29 -26.64 29.20 28.14
N PRO A 30 -27.34 28.06 28.26
CA PRO A 30 -27.14 27.12 29.36
C PRO A 30 -25.82 26.37 29.21
N ALA A 31 -25.20 26.07 30.35
CA ALA A 31 -24.00 25.25 30.45
C ALA A 31 -24.17 23.93 29.67
N ALA A 32 -23.41 23.79 28.59
CA ALA A 32 -23.17 22.50 27.97
C ALA A 32 -22.18 21.72 28.84
N ASP A 33 -22.59 20.51 29.23
CA ASP A 33 -21.70 19.53 29.83
C ASP A 33 -20.44 19.33 28.97
N PRO A 34 -19.25 19.12 29.58
CA PRO A 34 -18.07 18.80 28.80
C PRO A 34 -18.28 17.45 28.10
N GLU A 35 -18.29 17.47 26.77
CA GLU A 35 -18.12 16.25 25.97
C GLU A 35 -16.87 15.52 26.47
N PRO A 36 -16.93 14.19 26.68
CA PRO A 36 -15.73 13.45 27.01
C PRO A 36 -14.76 13.57 25.84
N GLU A 37 -13.59 14.14 26.11
CA GLU A 37 -12.43 14.08 25.22
C GLU A 37 -12.21 12.63 24.83
N VAL A 38 -12.60 12.29 23.60
CA VAL A 38 -12.15 11.06 22.95
C VAL A 38 -10.65 11.26 22.78
N SER A 39 -9.89 10.77 23.77
CA SER A 39 -8.46 10.52 23.63
C SER A 39 -8.30 9.69 22.37
N ALA A 40 -7.85 10.33 21.29
CA ALA A 40 -7.35 9.64 20.13
C ALA A 40 -6.16 8.82 20.61
N GLU A 41 -6.40 7.53 20.85
CA GLU A 41 -5.37 6.55 21.09
C GLU A 41 -4.34 6.70 19.97
N PRO A 42 -3.05 6.93 20.28
CA PRO A 42 -2.04 7.08 19.24
C PRO A 42 -2.08 5.84 18.35
N ALA A 43 -2.35 6.02 17.06
CA ALA A 43 -2.24 4.96 16.08
C ALA A 43 -0.91 4.23 16.32
N ALA A 44 -0.99 2.98 16.79
CA ALA A 44 0.16 2.22 17.20
C ALA A 44 1.17 2.21 16.04
N ARG A 45 2.30 2.88 16.22
CA ARG A 45 3.38 2.84 15.22
C ARG A 45 3.74 1.37 15.06
N PRO A 46 3.85 0.85 13.83
CA PRO A 46 4.21 -0.54 13.62
C PRO A 46 5.52 -0.81 14.35
N VAL A 47 5.50 -1.70 15.34
CA VAL A 47 6.70 -2.18 16.01
C VAL A 47 7.41 -3.10 15.02
N PRO A 48 8.57 -2.72 14.47
CA PRO A 48 9.28 -3.56 13.50
C PRO A 48 9.67 -4.89 14.15
N THR A 49 9.71 -5.96 13.36
CA THR A 49 10.23 -7.26 13.82
C THR A 49 11.67 -7.12 14.33
N THR A 50 11.98 -7.81 15.43
CA THR A 50 13.37 -7.89 15.91
C THR A 50 14.22 -8.66 14.91
N GLN A 51 15.55 -8.44 14.89
CA GLN A 51 16.44 -9.19 13.99
C GLN A 51 16.26 -10.71 14.11
N HIS A 52 15.94 -11.22 15.31
CA HIS A 52 15.65 -12.62 15.53
C HIS A 52 14.39 -13.07 14.77
N ASP A 53 13.30 -12.30 14.84
CA ASP A 53 12.05 -12.60 14.13
C ASP A 53 12.21 -12.59 12.60
N ARG A 54 13.19 -11.83 12.07
CA ARG A 54 13.47 -11.73 10.62
C ARG A 54 14.01 -13.02 10.00
N PHE A 55 14.77 -13.78 10.78
CA PHE A 55 15.46 -14.98 10.33
C PHE A 55 15.03 -16.22 11.11
N TRP A 56 14.11 -16.05 12.07
CA TRP A 56 13.53 -17.17 12.78
C TRP A 56 12.57 -17.89 11.85
N VAL A 57 13.00 -19.12 11.59
CA VAL A 57 12.41 -20.08 10.70
C VAL A 57 12.12 -21.24 11.68
N PRO A 58 10.83 -21.55 11.99
CA PRO A 58 10.44 -22.69 12.83
C PRO A 58 11.27 -23.95 12.55
N PRO A 59 11.77 -24.66 13.57
CA PRO A 59 12.69 -25.78 13.41
C PRO A 59 12.12 -27.03 12.71
N LEU A 60 10.90 -26.97 12.16
CA LEU A 60 10.19 -28.07 11.52
C LEU A 60 10.12 -27.98 9.98
N TYR A 61 10.86 -27.09 9.31
CA TYR A 61 10.93 -27.14 7.85
C TYR A 61 11.67 -28.39 7.39
N ALA A 62 10.91 -29.38 6.95
CA ALA A 62 11.44 -30.60 6.37
C ALA A 62 11.64 -30.44 4.86
N SER A 63 10.99 -29.44 4.23
CA SER A 63 10.95 -29.24 2.79
C SER A 63 10.84 -27.76 2.37
N GLN A 64 11.10 -27.49 1.10
CA GLN A 64 10.85 -26.18 0.48
C GLN A 64 9.35 -25.83 0.44
N GLU A 65 8.48 -26.83 0.33
CA GLU A 65 7.02 -26.63 0.38
C GLU A 65 6.58 -26.09 1.74
N ASP A 66 7.14 -26.61 2.84
CA ASP A 66 6.90 -26.10 4.20
C ASP A 66 7.34 -24.62 4.32
N GLU A 67 8.46 -24.27 3.70
CA GLU A 67 8.99 -22.90 3.69
C GLU A 67 8.05 -21.96 2.92
N VAL A 68 7.54 -22.37 1.75
CA VAL A 68 6.53 -21.59 1.01
C VAL A 68 5.27 -21.41 1.86
N HIS A 69 4.71 -22.50 2.42
CA HIS A 69 3.51 -22.42 3.26
C HIS A 69 3.67 -21.45 4.43
N TYR A 70 4.86 -21.44 5.05
CA TYR A 70 5.13 -20.49 6.11
C TYR A 70 5.09 -19.05 5.64
N TYR A 71 5.83 -18.69 4.60
CA TYR A 71 5.84 -17.30 4.14
C TYR A 71 4.49 -16.88 3.56
N ILE A 72 3.75 -17.79 2.92
CA ILE A 72 2.36 -17.58 2.53
C ILE A 72 1.51 -17.18 3.76
N SER A 73 1.61 -17.93 4.86
CA SER A 73 0.87 -17.63 6.10
C SER A 73 1.23 -16.28 6.75
N ARG A 74 2.33 -15.65 6.33
CA ARG A 74 2.81 -14.36 6.85
C ARG A 74 2.44 -13.17 5.96
N LEU A 75 1.94 -13.38 4.73
CA LEU A 75 1.64 -12.29 3.80
C LEU A 75 0.66 -11.25 4.38
N ALA A 76 -0.35 -11.69 5.13
CA ALA A 76 -1.30 -10.77 5.76
C ALA A 76 -0.77 -10.10 7.06
N ASP A 77 0.33 -10.56 7.65
CA ASP A 77 0.87 -9.99 8.90
C ASP A 77 1.65 -8.70 8.62
N LYS A 78 0.98 -7.56 8.80
CA LYS A 78 1.55 -6.21 8.65
C LYS A 78 2.76 -5.91 9.54
N ARG A 79 3.02 -6.74 10.56
CA ARG A 79 4.21 -6.61 11.43
C ARG A 79 5.39 -7.40 10.90
N PHE A 80 5.17 -8.34 9.98
CA PHE A 80 6.20 -9.18 9.36
C PHE A 80 6.93 -8.43 8.23
N ILE A 81 7.38 -7.22 8.56
CA ILE A 81 8.12 -6.31 7.72
C ILE A 81 9.38 -5.85 8.44
N ASP A 82 10.37 -5.42 7.66
CA ASP A 82 11.50 -4.65 8.16
C ASP A 82 11.46 -3.25 7.56
N VAL A 83 12.16 -2.30 8.19
CA VAL A 83 12.36 -0.96 7.65
C VAL A 83 13.85 -0.75 7.48
N GLN A 84 14.29 -0.70 6.23
CA GLN A 84 15.68 -0.45 5.87
C GLN A 84 15.88 1.02 5.50
N GLY A 85 17.12 1.50 5.64
CA GLY A 85 17.43 2.92 5.45
C GLY A 85 17.33 3.72 6.76
N GLY A 86 18.12 4.78 6.87
CA GLY A 86 18.07 5.68 8.02
C GLY A 86 16.75 6.46 8.08
N SER A 87 16.59 7.27 9.14
CA SER A 87 15.38 8.09 9.37
C SER A 87 14.97 8.96 8.18
N GLU A 88 15.93 9.39 7.35
CA GLU A 88 15.71 10.26 6.20
C GLU A 88 15.01 9.55 5.02
N HIS A 89 15.28 8.26 4.82
CA HIS A 89 14.79 7.49 3.67
C HIS A 89 14.42 6.05 4.05
N PRO A 90 13.39 5.87 4.89
CA PRO A 90 12.93 4.54 5.25
C PRO A 90 12.33 3.84 4.03
N ARG A 91 12.71 2.58 3.82
CA ARG A 91 12.16 1.66 2.82
C ARG A 91 11.63 0.43 3.51
N VAL A 92 10.36 0.12 3.26
CA VAL A 92 9.74 -1.08 3.80
C VAL A 92 10.27 -2.28 3.03
N TRP A 93 10.69 -3.31 3.76
CA TRP A 93 11.09 -4.60 3.25
C TRP A 93 10.02 -5.63 3.66
N TYR A 94 9.25 -6.12 2.69
CA TYR A 94 8.17 -7.07 2.92
C TYR A 94 8.73 -8.49 3.00
N ILE A 95 9.16 -8.91 4.21
CA ILE A 95 9.97 -10.12 4.42
C ILE A 95 9.36 -11.35 3.75
N ALA A 96 8.06 -11.60 3.95
CA ALA A 96 7.38 -12.76 3.38
C ALA A 96 7.41 -12.75 1.84
N ALA A 97 7.05 -11.62 1.22
CA ALA A 97 6.98 -11.51 -0.23
C ALA A 97 8.36 -11.65 -0.89
N GLU A 98 9.37 -11.02 -0.29
CA GLU A 98 10.77 -11.11 -0.75
C GLU A 98 11.30 -12.55 -0.66
N ARG A 99 10.96 -13.27 0.41
CA ARG A 99 11.35 -14.68 0.57
C ARG A 99 10.64 -15.60 -0.43
N LEU A 100 9.35 -15.39 -0.67
CA LEU A 100 8.60 -16.11 -1.71
C LEU A 100 9.18 -15.85 -3.11
N GLY A 101 9.58 -14.60 -3.37
CA GLY A 101 10.32 -14.22 -4.58
C GLY A 101 11.65 -14.95 -4.74
N GLN A 102 12.42 -15.08 -3.65
CA GLN A 102 13.69 -15.81 -3.64
C GLN A 102 13.52 -17.33 -3.81
N ILE A 103 12.41 -17.90 -3.32
CA ILE A 103 12.08 -19.31 -3.54
C ILE A 103 11.81 -19.55 -5.03
N GLY A 104 11.16 -18.62 -5.71
CA GLY A 104 10.98 -18.67 -7.16
C GLY A 104 9.79 -19.53 -7.61
N GLU A 105 9.99 -20.30 -8.68
CA GLU A 105 8.97 -21.16 -9.30
C GLU A 105 8.10 -21.96 -8.31
N PRO A 106 8.65 -22.61 -7.25
CA PRO A 106 7.85 -23.41 -6.32
C PRO A 106 6.78 -22.62 -5.55
N ALA A 107 6.94 -21.30 -5.40
CA ALA A 107 5.96 -20.45 -4.72
C ALA A 107 4.78 -20.05 -5.61
N VAL A 108 4.96 -20.06 -6.95
CA VAL A 108 4.00 -19.56 -7.93
C VAL A 108 2.60 -20.19 -7.80
N PRO A 109 2.41 -21.52 -7.75
CA PRO A 109 1.07 -22.10 -7.69
C PRO A 109 0.30 -21.71 -6.41
N MET A 110 0.97 -21.63 -5.26
CA MET A 110 0.33 -21.20 -4.01
C MET A 110 -0.04 -19.71 -4.02
N LEU A 111 0.82 -18.87 -4.61
CA LEU A 111 0.53 -17.45 -4.78
C LEU A 111 -0.71 -17.24 -5.67
N PHE A 112 -0.85 -18.02 -6.74
CA PHE A 112 -2.07 -17.97 -7.57
C PHE A 112 -3.30 -18.54 -6.86
N ALA A 113 -3.15 -19.52 -5.97
CA ALA A 113 -4.25 -19.98 -5.12
C ALA A 113 -4.77 -18.88 -4.16
N LEU A 114 -3.91 -17.94 -3.78
CA LEU A 114 -4.27 -16.77 -2.96
C LEU A 114 -4.66 -15.54 -3.78
N ILE A 115 -4.63 -15.62 -5.12
CA ILE A 115 -4.85 -14.43 -5.94
C ILE A 115 -6.16 -13.77 -5.55
N ASP A 116 -7.24 -14.53 -5.29
CA ASP A 116 -8.60 -14.07 -4.92
C ASP A 116 -8.82 -13.63 -3.45
N THR A 117 -7.77 -13.40 -2.67
CA THR A 117 -7.93 -12.84 -1.33
C THR A 117 -8.68 -11.49 -1.34
N GLN A 118 -9.50 -11.28 -0.32
CA GLN A 118 -10.26 -10.04 -0.11
C GLN A 118 -9.46 -8.99 0.67
N ASP A 119 -8.38 -9.39 1.36
CA ASP A 119 -7.48 -8.45 2.02
C ASP A 119 -6.60 -7.75 0.97
N GLN A 120 -6.81 -6.43 0.82
CA GLN A 120 -6.09 -5.63 -0.18
C GLN A 120 -4.59 -5.52 0.11
N TYR A 121 -4.18 -5.59 1.39
CA TYR A 121 -2.76 -5.62 1.74
C TYR A 121 -2.14 -6.97 1.36
N GLU A 122 -2.83 -8.07 1.66
CA GLU A 122 -2.38 -9.41 1.27
C GLU A 122 -2.31 -9.54 -0.25
N LEU A 123 -3.33 -9.09 -0.98
CA LEU A 123 -3.35 -9.09 -2.45
C LEU A 123 -2.16 -8.32 -3.03
N MET A 124 -1.88 -7.13 -2.51
CA MET A 124 -0.73 -6.33 -2.94
C MET A 124 0.58 -7.12 -2.80
N LEU A 125 0.76 -7.84 -1.69
CA LEU A 125 1.95 -8.66 -1.45
C LEU A 125 1.97 -9.97 -2.24
N VAL A 126 0.81 -10.60 -2.50
CA VAL A 126 0.71 -11.73 -3.43
C VAL A 126 1.20 -11.32 -4.82
N LEU A 127 0.71 -10.19 -5.34
CA LEU A 127 1.10 -9.67 -6.65
C LEU A 127 2.59 -9.34 -6.71
N TYR A 128 3.10 -8.66 -5.68
CA TYR A 128 4.53 -8.37 -5.59
C TYR A 128 5.38 -9.64 -5.56
N SER A 129 4.98 -10.63 -4.76
CA SER A 129 5.64 -11.93 -4.69
C SER A 129 5.62 -12.65 -6.04
N LEU A 130 4.51 -12.60 -6.77
CA LEU A 130 4.40 -13.18 -8.12
C LEU A 130 5.37 -12.54 -9.10
N GLN A 131 5.49 -11.20 -9.10
CA GLN A 131 6.49 -10.53 -9.93
C GLN A 131 7.91 -11.01 -9.63
N LEU A 132 8.26 -11.18 -8.35
CA LEU A 132 9.59 -11.67 -7.98
C LEU A 132 9.77 -13.15 -8.32
N ALA A 133 8.83 -14.01 -7.92
CA ALA A 133 8.92 -15.46 -8.05
C ALA A 133 8.92 -15.91 -9.52
N THR A 134 8.20 -15.20 -10.39
CA THR A 134 8.17 -15.49 -11.83
C THR A 134 9.44 -15.05 -12.59
N GLN A 135 10.34 -14.33 -11.92
CA GLN A 135 11.70 -14.06 -12.41
C GLN A 135 12.69 -15.18 -12.07
N ASP A 136 12.23 -16.31 -11.55
CA ASP A 136 13.07 -17.51 -11.38
C ASP A 136 13.78 -17.86 -12.71
N PRO A 137 15.11 -18.07 -12.71
CA PRO A 137 15.85 -18.29 -13.95
C PRO A 137 15.39 -19.51 -14.77
N GLN A 138 14.96 -20.58 -14.11
CA GLN A 138 14.48 -21.78 -14.80
C GLN A 138 13.10 -21.52 -15.40
N LEU A 139 12.21 -20.86 -14.66
CA LEU A 139 10.90 -20.47 -15.16
C LEU A 139 11.02 -19.49 -16.33
N MET A 140 11.87 -18.46 -16.21
CA MET A 140 12.11 -17.51 -17.30
C MET A 140 12.66 -18.20 -18.55
N ALA A 141 13.53 -19.20 -18.41
CA ALA A 141 14.01 -19.98 -19.56
C ALA A 141 12.86 -20.75 -20.24
N GLN A 142 11.91 -21.27 -19.45
CA GLN A 142 10.76 -22.02 -19.95
C GLN A 142 9.65 -21.14 -20.55
N THR A 143 9.53 -19.88 -20.12
CA THR A 143 8.55 -18.91 -20.60
C THR A 143 9.09 -17.99 -21.71
N GLY A 144 10.33 -18.18 -22.14
CA GLY A 144 10.97 -17.31 -23.14
C GLY A 144 11.26 -15.91 -22.62
N GLY A 145 11.45 -15.77 -21.30
CA GLY A 145 11.70 -14.51 -20.61
C GLY A 145 10.44 -13.77 -20.16
N ASP A 146 9.25 -14.34 -20.35
CA ASP A 146 7.99 -13.76 -19.85
C ASP A 146 7.84 -14.00 -18.34
N TYR A 147 7.44 -12.96 -17.62
CA TYR A 147 7.22 -12.97 -16.17
C TYR A 147 6.15 -11.94 -15.80
N VAL A 148 5.59 -12.03 -14.61
CA VAL A 148 4.57 -11.07 -14.14
C VAL A 148 5.23 -9.71 -13.96
N ARG A 149 4.84 -8.73 -14.78
CA ARG A 149 5.36 -7.35 -14.74
C ARG A 149 4.25 -6.41 -14.32
N LEU A 150 4.20 -6.08 -13.03
CA LEU A 150 3.26 -5.14 -12.48
C LEU A 150 3.52 -3.71 -12.98
N THR A 151 2.57 -2.82 -12.73
CA THR A 151 2.77 -1.38 -12.86
C THR A 151 3.84 -0.88 -11.88
N GLU A 152 4.32 0.36 -12.06
CA GLU A 152 5.46 0.90 -11.27
C GLU A 152 5.16 1.04 -9.76
N THR A 153 3.89 1.01 -9.36
CA THR A 153 3.48 1.34 -7.99
C THR A 153 3.03 0.12 -7.20
N LEU A 154 3.70 -0.13 -6.08
CA LEU A 154 3.28 -1.12 -5.08
C LEU A 154 2.30 -0.50 -4.08
N GLU A 155 1.07 -0.28 -4.52
CA GLU A 155 -0.02 0.27 -3.71
C GLU A 155 -1.33 -0.51 -3.93
N GLN A 156 -2.20 -0.50 -2.91
CA GLN A 156 -3.50 -1.19 -2.96
C GLN A 156 -4.42 -0.64 -4.06
N SER A 157 -4.28 0.64 -4.41
CA SER A 157 -5.03 1.29 -5.49
C SER A 157 -4.76 0.66 -6.87
N ALA A 158 -3.57 0.07 -7.07
CA ALA A 158 -3.18 -0.58 -8.31
C ALA A 158 -3.52 -2.09 -8.35
N ASN A 159 -4.03 -2.67 -7.26
CA ASN A 159 -4.26 -4.12 -7.15
C ASN A 159 -5.16 -4.68 -8.25
N ALA A 160 -6.21 -3.96 -8.64
CA ALA A 160 -7.16 -4.45 -9.65
C ALA A 160 -6.48 -4.63 -11.01
N GLU A 161 -5.68 -3.67 -11.42
CA GLU A 161 -4.91 -3.71 -12.67
C GLU A 161 -3.79 -4.75 -12.58
N ASN A 162 -3.01 -4.75 -11.50
CA ASN A 162 -1.91 -5.69 -11.27
C ASN A 162 -2.40 -7.14 -11.22
N ARG A 163 -3.59 -7.39 -10.66
CA ARG A 163 -4.24 -8.70 -10.67
C ARG A 163 -4.61 -9.14 -12.08
N ALA A 164 -5.15 -8.24 -12.91
CA ALA A 164 -5.46 -8.58 -14.30
C ALA A 164 -4.19 -9.00 -15.06
N ILE A 165 -3.07 -8.29 -14.86
CA ILE A 165 -1.77 -8.64 -15.43
C ILE A 165 -1.31 -10.03 -14.98
N ALA A 166 -1.39 -10.32 -13.67
CA ALA A 166 -0.99 -11.61 -13.12
C ALA A 166 -1.85 -12.75 -13.68
N LEU A 167 -3.17 -12.56 -13.78
CA LEU A 167 -4.10 -13.55 -14.34
C LEU A 167 -3.85 -13.80 -15.83
N GLU A 168 -3.58 -12.76 -16.62
CA GLU A 168 -3.22 -12.92 -18.03
C GLU A 168 -1.94 -13.74 -18.21
N TRP A 169 -0.94 -13.53 -17.35
CA TRP A 169 0.27 -14.36 -17.33
C TRP A 169 -0.06 -15.83 -16.97
N TRP A 170 -0.95 -16.05 -15.99
CA TRP A 170 -1.40 -17.39 -15.60
C TRP A 170 -2.17 -18.10 -16.70
N GLU A 171 -3.00 -17.39 -17.47
CA GLU A 171 -3.69 -17.98 -18.62
C GLU A 171 -2.70 -18.49 -19.68
N ARG A 172 -1.57 -17.80 -19.88
CA ARG A 172 -0.53 -18.21 -20.82
C ARG A 172 0.34 -19.37 -20.32
N HIS A 173 0.67 -19.40 -19.02
CA HIS A 173 1.74 -20.27 -18.49
C HIS A 173 1.30 -21.21 -17.37
N GLY A 174 0.11 -21.02 -16.79
CA GLY A 174 -0.38 -21.73 -15.61
C GLY A 174 -0.66 -23.22 -15.81
N TRP A 175 -0.80 -23.67 -17.07
CA TRP A 175 -0.98 -25.07 -17.45
C TRP A 175 0.16 -25.99 -16.95
N ARG A 176 1.30 -25.41 -16.55
CA ARG A 176 2.46 -26.13 -15.98
C ARG A 176 2.19 -26.73 -14.60
N TRP A 177 1.18 -26.23 -13.90
CA TRP A 177 0.81 -26.67 -12.54
C TRP A 177 -0.61 -27.27 -12.49
N GLN A 178 -1.13 -27.75 -13.62
CA GLN A 178 -2.44 -28.41 -13.72
C GLN A 178 -2.32 -29.92 -13.89
#